data_AF-A0A957A5Q4-F1
#
_entry.id   AF-A0A957A5Q4-F1
#
_cell.length_a   1.000
_cell.length_b   1.000
_cell.length_c   1.000
_cell.angle_alpha   90.00
_cell.angle_beta   90.00
_cell.angle_gamma   90.00
#
_symmetry.space_group_name_H-M   'P 1'
#
loop_
_entity.id
_entity.type
_entity.pdbx_description
1 polymer ?
#
loop_
_entity_poly.entity_id
_entity_poly.type
_entity_poly.pdbx_seq_one_letter_code
_entity_poly.pdbx_strand_id
1 'polypeptide(L)'
;IQIGWGDLDEHVRRLEPFLEEPFVHLAVDPEFATESRGARPGLVIGTLTSEQVNAVQAYLREIVLRTGQDSKILVLHQFRPDMLTNPELIEAVDGVEVTIDMDGWGGPWPKVSGYEAYALAPYAERSAIKLFYKWDEPLLTPAEVMGMAEPPAYVIYQ
;
A
#
# COMPACT_ATOMS: atom_id res chain seq x y z
N ILE A 1 -8.50 2.15 -0.67
CA ILE A 1 -9.78 1.46 -0.40
C ILE A 1 -9.64 0.59 0.83
N GLN A 2 -10.69 0.54 1.64
CA GLN A 2 -10.79 -0.32 2.81
C GLN A 2 -11.89 -1.34 2.53
N ILE A 3 -11.51 -2.58 2.23
CA ILE A 3 -12.44 -3.56 1.63
C ILE A 3 -13.39 -4.19 2.63
N GLY A 4 -13.07 -4.19 3.93
CA GLY A 4 -13.93 -4.78 4.94
C GLY A 4 -14.06 -6.29 4.75
N TRP A 5 -15.30 -6.74 4.56
CA TRP A 5 -15.65 -8.12 4.19
C TRP A 5 -16.06 -8.26 2.72
N GLY A 6 -15.78 -7.24 1.91
CA GLY A 6 -16.03 -7.29 0.47
C GLY A 6 -14.93 -8.02 -0.28
N ASP A 7 -15.24 -8.42 -1.51
CA ASP A 7 -14.27 -8.97 -2.44
C ASP A 7 -13.39 -7.85 -3.02
N LEU A 8 -12.07 -8.07 -3.01
CA LEU A 8 -11.12 -7.05 -3.47
C LEU A 8 -11.28 -6.74 -4.96
N ASP A 9 -11.43 -7.76 -5.82
CA ASP A 9 -11.57 -7.57 -7.26
C ASP A 9 -12.85 -6.81 -7.59
N GLU A 10 -13.98 -7.15 -6.95
CA GLU A 10 -15.23 -6.42 -7.11
C GLU A 10 -15.08 -4.93 -6.74
N HIS A 11 -14.41 -4.63 -5.63
CA HIS A 11 -14.19 -3.25 -5.19
C HIS A 11 -13.30 -2.46 -6.16
N VAL A 12 -12.24 -3.09 -6.69
CA VAL A 12 -11.34 -2.45 -7.65
C VAL A 12 -12.04 -2.22 -8.99
N ARG A 13 -12.80 -3.19 -9.49
CA ARG A 13 -13.57 -3.04 -10.75
C ARG A 13 -14.61 -1.94 -10.69
N ARG A 14 -15.24 -1.70 -9.53
CA ARG A 14 -16.15 -0.57 -9.35
C ARG A 14 -15.48 0.79 -9.50
N LEU A 15 -14.15 0.85 -9.34
CA LEU A 15 -13.37 2.06 -9.54
C LEU A 15 -12.83 2.21 -10.96
N GLU A 16 -13.11 1.28 -11.87
CA GLU A 16 -12.61 1.29 -13.26
C GLU A 16 -12.75 2.66 -13.95
N PRO A 17 -13.90 3.36 -13.93
CA PRO A 17 -14.03 4.65 -14.61
C PRO A 17 -13.05 5.71 -14.10
N PHE A 18 -12.63 5.63 -12.83
CA PHE A 18 -11.63 6.52 -12.27
C PHE A 18 -10.22 6.02 -12.57
N LEU A 19 -9.99 4.71 -12.50
CA LEU A 19 -8.69 4.12 -12.81
C LEU A 19 -8.32 4.28 -14.29
N GLU A 20 -9.27 4.52 -15.19
CA GLU A 20 -8.98 4.92 -16.57
C GLU A 20 -8.39 6.33 -16.70
N GLU A 21 -8.51 7.19 -15.68
CA GLU A 21 -7.88 8.50 -15.66
C GLU A 21 -6.38 8.39 -15.36
N PRO A 22 -5.50 9.08 -16.11
CA PRO A 22 -4.05 8.91 -16.01
C PRO A 22 -3.45 9.29 -14.65
N PHE A 23 -4.11 10.21 -13.92
CA PHE A 23 -3.65 10.73 -12.63
C PHE A 23 -4.30 10.03 -11.43
N VAL A 24 -5.09 8.99 -11.66
CA VAL A 24 -5.73 8.21 -10.58
C VAL A 24 -4.99 6.89 -10.41
N HIS A 25 -4.57 6.63 -9.19
CA HIS A 25 -3.89 5.40 -8.78
C HIS A 25 -4.71 4.67 -7.71
N LEU A 26 -4.31 3.45 -7.39
CA LEU A 26 -5.02 2.63 -6.41
C LEU A 26 -4.20 2.52 -5.13
N ALA A 27 -4.82 2.87 -4.01
CA ALA A 27 -4.33 2.49 -2.69
C ALA A 27 -5.25 1.43 -2.09
N VAL A 28 -4.70 0.39 -1.47
CA VAL A 28 -5.45 -0.66 -0.78
C VAL A 28 -4.94 -0.76 0.64
N ASP A 29 -5.87 -0.91 1.59
CA ASP A 29 -5.59 -0.97 3.01
C ASP A 29 -5.89 -2.39 3.55
N PRO A 30 -4.87 -3.26 3.67
CA PRO A 30 -5.03 -4.60 4.21
C PRO A 30 -5.51 -4.62 5.66
N GLU A 31 -5.35 -3.54 6.45
CA GLU A 31 -5.83 -3.48 7.83
C GLU A 31 -7.34 -3.80 7.92
N PHE A 32 -8.10 -3.38 6.91
CA PHE A 32 -9.54 -3.54 6.88
C PHE A 32 -10.00 -4.80 6.16
N ALA A 33 -9.09 -5.60 5.58
CA ALA A 33 -9.39 -6.86 4.91
C ALA A 33 -9.60 -8.00 5.91
N THR A 34 -10.72 -7.97 6.65
CA THR A 34 -10.93 -8.81 7.85
C THR A 34 -11.83 -10.02 7.63
N GLU A 35 -12.25 -10.31 6.39
CA GLU A 35 -13.13 -11.47 6.10
C GLU A 35 -12.52 -12.79 6.60
N SER A 36 -11.25 -13.04 6.26
CA SER A 36 -10.50 -14.23 6.68
C SER A 36 -10.32 -14.35 8.20
N ARG A 37 -10.49 -13.24 8.93
CA ARG A 37 -10.41 -13.20 10.39
C ARG A 37 -11.77 -13.44 11.06
N GLY A 38 -12.87 -13.39 10.32
CA GLY A 38 -14.23 -13.53 10.86
C GLY A 38 -14.62 -12.45 11.88
N ALA A 39 -13.93 -11.31 11.86
CA ALA A 39 -14.12 -10.21 12.81
C ALA A 39 -14.36 -8.90 12.06
N ARG A 40 -15.08 -7.97 12.70
CA ARG A 40 -15.41 -6.68 12.10
C ARG A 40 -14.13 -5.83 11.93
N PRO A 41 -14.02 -5.04 10.84
CA PRO A 41 -12.90 -4.11 10.67
C PRO A 41 -12.74 -3.17 11.88
N GLY A 42 -11.49 -2.88 12.25
CA GLY A 42 -11.14 -2.06 13.41
C GLY A 42 -11.09 -2.81 14.75
N LEU A 43 -11.50 -4.08 14.82
CA LEU A 43 -11.27 -4.94 15.99
C LEU A 43 -10.02 -5.82 15.85
N VAL A 44 -9.68 -6.15 14.62
CA VAL A 44 -8.50 -6.94 14.25
C VAL A 44 -7.84 -6.33 13.03
N ILE A 45 -6.56 -6.65 12.84
CA ILE A 45 -5.84 -6.32 11.62
C ILE A 45 -6.14 -7.41 10.57
N GLY A 46 -6.62 -6.96 9.42
CA GLY A 46 -6.89 -7.78 8.25
C GLY A 46 -5.61 -8.24 7.55
N THR A 47 -5.79 -8.86 6.38
CA THR A 47 -4.68 -9.27 5.53
C THR A 47 -5.10 -9.39 4.08
N LEU A 48 -4.15 -9.17 3.17
CA LEU A 48 -4.23 -9.59 1.77
C LEU A 48 -3.16 -10.64 1.48
N THR A 49 -3.47 -11.58 0.61
CA THR A 49 -2.48 -12.55 0.12
C THR A 49 -1.79 -12.02 -1.14
N SER A 50 -0.60 -12.56 -1.43
CA SER A 50 0.11 -12.29 -2.68
C SER A 50 -0.75 -12.53 -3.94
N GLU A 51 -1.60 -13.55 -3.93
CA GLU A 51 -2.50 -13.88 -5.04
C GLU A 51 -3.55 -12.77 -5.26
N GLN A 52 -4.08 -12.21 -4.17
CA GLN A 52 -5.01 -11.08 -4.26
C GLN A 52 -4.32 -9.82 -4.80
N VAL A 53 -3.08 -9.55 -4.35
CA VAL A 53 -2.28 -8.43 -4.85
C VAL A 53 -1.98 -8.61 -6.34
N ASN A 54 -1.49 -9.79 -6.76
CA ASN A 54 -1.16 -10.09 -8.15
C ASN A 54 -2.39 -10.03 -9.06
N ALA A 55 -3.57 -10.44 -8.59
CA ALA A 55 -4.82 -10.27 -9.33
C ALA A 55 -5.17 -8.79 -9.57
N VAL A 56 -5.01 -7.94 -8.54
CA VAL A 56 -5.20 -6.49 -8.70
C VAL A 56 -4.17 -5.89 -9.66
N GLN A 57 -2.89 -6.29 -9.57
CA GLN A 57 -1.86 -5.84 -10.50
C GLN A 57 -2.21 -6.22 -11.95
N ALA A 58 -2.64 -7.46 -12.19
CA ALA A 58 -3.04 -7.91 -13.53
C ALA A 58 -4.19 -7.06 -14.09
N TYR A 59 -5.18 -6.72 -13.26
CA TYR A 59 -6.29 -5.88 -13.70
C TYR A 59 -5.87 -4.42 -13.94
N LEU A 60 -5.02 -3.83 -13.09
CA LEU A 60 -4.46 -2.51 -13.33
C LEU A 60 -3.65 -2.48 -14.64
N ARG A 61 -2.91 -3.56 -14.94
CA ARG A 61 -2.19 -3.73 -16.20
C ARG A 61 -3.14 -3.74 -17.40
N GLU A 62 -4.28 -4.43 -17.32
CA GLU A 62 -5.29 -4.38 -18.39
C GLU A 62 -5.77 -2.95 -18.67
N ILE A 63 -5.98 -2.16 -17.61
CA ILE A 63 -6.35 -0.74 -17.74
C ILE A 63 -5.24 0.06 -18.43
N VAL A 64 -3.98 -0.12 -18.01
CA VAL A 64 -2.81 0.53 -18.63
C VAL A 64 -2.75 0.23 -20.13
N LEU A 65 -2.88 -1.04 -20.51
CA LEU A 65 -2.89 -1.47 -21.92
C LEU A 65 -4.05 -0.87 -22.72
N ARG A 66 -5.26 -0.88 -22.14
CA ARG A 66 -6.48 -0.42 -22.82
C ARG A 66 -6.50 1.09 -23.04
N THR A 67 -5.98 1.84 -22.07
CA THR A 67 -6.00 3.31 -22.09
C THR A 67 -4.74 3.93 -22.69
N GLY A 68 -3.69 3.15 -22.89
CA GLY A 68 -2.40 3.64 -23.39
C GLY A 68 -1.64 4.49 -22.38
N GLN A 69 -1.90 4.30 -21.08
CA GLN A 69 -1.17 4.96 -20.01
C GLN A 69 0.23 4.36 -19.85
N ASP A 70 1.14 5.12 -19.25
CA ASP A 70 2.50 4.64 -18.97
C ASP A 70 2.49 3.58 -17.84
N SER A 71 1.86 3.89 -16.71
CA SER A 71 1.78 2.97 -15.58
C SER A 71 0.66 3.32 -14.57
N LYS A 72 0.41 2.40 -13.63
CA LYS A 72 -0.37 2.64 -12.41
C LYS A 72 0.46 2.35 -11.17
N ILE A 73 0.29 3.17 -10.14
CA ILE A 73 0.83 2.88 -8.81
C ILE A 73 -0.21 2.07 -8.03
N LEU A 74 0.22 0.97 -7.44
CA LEU A 74 -0.54 0.20 -6.45
C LEU A 74 0.08 0.42 -5.07
N VAL A 75 -0.52 1.29 -4.27
CA VAL A 75 -0.09 1.54 -2.89
C VAL A 75 -0.72 0.50 -1.97
N LEU A 76 0.10 -0.23 -1.20
CA LEU A 76 -0.35 -1.14 -0.15
C LEU A 76 0.09 -0.59 1.21
N HIS A 77 -0.87 -0.36 2.09
CA HIS A 77 -0.56 0.07 3.46
C HIS A 77 -0.04 -1.11 4.29
N GLN A 78 1.06 -0.89 5.01
CA GLN A 78 1.65 -1.93 5.85
C GLN A 78 2.36 -1.32 7.07
N PHE A 79 2.06 -1.86 8.25
CA PHE A 79 2.77 -1.52 9.50
C PHE A 79 3.01 -2.73 10.41
N ARG A 80 2.65 -3.92 9.91
CA ARG A 80 2.86 -5.20 10.55
C ARG A 80 3.18 -6.26 9.48
N PRO A 81 3.93 -7.31 9.84
CA PRO A 81 4.30 -8.33 8.88
C PRO A 81 3.09 -9.17 8.40
N ASP A 82 2.06 -9.33 9.23
CA ASP A 82 0.90 -10.19 8.94
C ASP A 82 -0.21 -9.49 8.14
N MET A 83 0.01 -8.26 7.69
CA MET A 83 -0.91 -7.53 6.81
C MET A 83 -0.83 -8.02 5.36
N LEU A 84 0.35 -8.49 4.92
CA LEU A 84 0.55 -9.14 3.63
C LEU A 84 1.00 -10.58 3.86
N THR A 85 0.25 -11.54 3.33
CA THR A 85 0.56 -12.97 3.44
C THR A 85 1.39 -13.41 2.24
N ASN A 86 2.56 -14.01 2.51
CA ASN A 86 3.57 -14.42 1.52
C ASN A 86 3.99 -13.29 0.56
N PRO A 87 4.35 -12.09 1.06
CA PRO A 87 4.65 -10.94 0.20
C PRO A 87 5.85 -11.19 -0.74
N GLU A 88 6.72 -12.15 -0.44
CA GLU A 88 7.79 -12.60 -1.34
C GLU A 88 7.30 -13.24 -2.65
N LEU A 89 6.02 -13.58 -2.74
CA LEU A 89 5.37 -14.10 -3.95
C LEU A 89 4.62 -13.00 -4.74
N ILE A 90 4.70 -11.74 -4.31
CA ILE A 90 4.22 -10.61 -5.10
C ILE A 90 5.13 -10.47 -6.32
N GLU A 91 4.55 -10.56 -7.50
CA GLU A 91 5.27 -10.52 -8.77
C GLU A 91 5.38 -9.07 -9.26
N ALA A 92 6.46 -8.74 -9.96
CA ALA A 92 6.55 -7.49 -10.70
C ALA A 92 5.71 -7.60 -11.98
N VAL A 93 4.85 -6.60 -12.24
CA VAL A 93 3.98 -6.57 -13.42
C VAL A 93 4.28 -5.30 -14.22
N ASP A 94 4.77 -5.47 -15.46
CA ASP A 94 5.07 -4.34 -16.35
C ASP A 94 3.91 -3.34 -16.41
N GLY A 95 4.17 -2.06 -16.10
CA GLY A 95 3.16 -1.01 -16.11
C GLY A 95 2.37 -0.87 -14.80
N VAL A 96 2.68 -1.65 -13.77
CA VAL A 96 2.18 -1.44 -12.40
C VAL A 96 3.37 -1.36 -11.46
N GLU A 97 3.42 -0.33 -10.62
CA GLU A 97 4.47 -0.17 -9.60
C GLU A 97 3.89 -0.41 -8.21
N VAL A 98 4.28 -1.49 -7.56
CA VAL A 98 3.89 -1.78 -6.17
C VAL A 98 4.66 -0.87 -5.21
N THR A 99 3.92 -0.02 -4.52
CA THR A 99 4.44 0.90 -3.50
C THR A 99 4.01 0.43 -2.12
N ILE A 100 4.94 0.14 -1.23
CA ILE A 100 4.61 -0.19 0.16
C ILE A 100 4.68 1.07 1.00
N ASP A 101 3.55 1.44 1.61
CA ASP A 101 3.41 2.58 2.50
C ASP A 101 3.54 2.12 3.95
N MET A 102 4.59 2.59 4.63
CA MET A 102 4.69 2.47 6.08
C MET A 102 3.60 3.32 6.74
N ASP A 103 2.52 2.66 7.15
CA ASP A 103 1.27 3.31 7.60
C ASP A 103 1.09 3.32 9.14
N GLY A 104 2.08 2.85 9.88
CA GLY A 104 1.99 2.72 11.34
C GLY A 104 2.31 4.04 12.02
N TRP A 105 1.51 4.49 12.97
CA TRP A 105 1.78 5.72 13.73
C TRP A 105 2.78 5.50 14.88
N GLY A 106 3.40 6.59 15.34
CA GLY A 106 4.29 6.59 16.50
C GLY A 106 5.46 7.56 16.32
N GLY A 107 6.33 7.62 17.33
CA GLY A 107 7.52 8.46 17.26
C GLY A 107 8.53 8.04 16.18
N PRO A 108 9.68 8.71 16.08
CA PRO A 108 10.67 8.49 15.02
C PRO A 108 11.16 7.05 14.92
N TRP A 109 11.41 6.38 16.05
CA TRP A 109 11.95 5.02 16.04
C TRP A 109 11.02 4.00 15.36
N PRO A 110 9.76 3.80 15.80
CA PRO A 110 8.86 2.83 15.14
C PRO A 110 8.58 3.20 13.67
N LYS A 111 8.55 4.51 13.33
CA LYS A 111 8.42 4.98 11.95
C LYS A 111 9.57 4.52 11.07
N VAL A 112 10.80 4.87 11.45
CA VAL A 112 12.01 4.54 10.69
C VAL A 112 12.19 3.02 10.61
N SER A 113 12.06 2.31 11.73
CA SER A 113 12.23 0.85 11.72
C SER A 113 11.17 0.12 10.89
N GLY A 114 9.92 0.62 10.91
CA GLY A 114 8.85 0.06 10.09
C GLY A 114 9.06 0.35 8.59
N TYR A 115 9.56 1.54 8.27
CA TYR A 115 9.89 1.93 6.90
C TYR A 115 11.01 1.03 6.35
N GLU A 116 12.08 0.84 7.11
CA GLU A 116 13.16 -0.09 6.75
C GLU A 116 12.69 -1.54 6.60
N ALA A 117 11.77 -1.98 7.47
CA ALA A 117 11.28 -3.36 7.46
C ALA A 117 10.28 -3.67 6.33
N TYR A 118 9.45 -2.70 5.94
CA TYR A 118 8.31 -2.92 5.04
C TYR A 118 8.45 -2.16 3.72
N ALA A 119 8.72 -0.85 3.78
CA ALA A 119 8.78 0.00 2.60
C ALA A 119 10.07 -0.19 1.77
N LEU A 120 11.15 -0.68 2.39
CA LEU A 120 12.39 -1.08 1.71
C LEU A 120 12.51 -2.60 1.51
N ALA A 121 11.43 -3.35 1.75
CA ALA A 121 11.46 -4.79 1.56
C ALA A 121 11.57 -5.17 0.06
N PRO A 122 12.07 -6.37 -0.29
CA PRO A 122 12.26 -6.77 -1.70
C PRO A 122 10.98 -6.79 -2.56
N TYR A 123 9.81 -6.87 -1.93
CA TYR A 123 8.50 -6.84 -2.59
C TYR A 123 7.94 -5.42 -2.80
N ALA A 124 8.67 -4.39 -2.36
CA ALA A 124 8.34 -2.99 -2.60
C ALA A 124 9.17 -2.47 -3.78
N GLU A 125 8.54 -2.16 -4.91
CA GLU A 125 9.22 -1.51 -6.04
C GLU A 125 9.48 -0.03 -5.77
N ARG A 126 8.62 0.58 -4.93
CA ARG A 126 8.76 1.93 -4.40
C ARG A 126 8.49 1.94 -2.90
N SER A 127 9.24 2.78 -2.20
CA SER A 127 9.06 3.00 -0.78
C SER A 127 8.17 4.22 -0.51
N ALA A 128 7.25 4.08 0.43
CA ALA A 128 6.43 5.18 0.92
C ALA A 128 6.36 5.21 2.45
N ILE A 129 6.10 6.39 2.98
CA ILE A 129 5.89 6.60 4.41
C ILE A 129 4.72 7.56 4.62
N LYS A 130 3.81 7.18 5.53
CA LYS A 130 2.78 8.08 6.03
C LYS A 130 3.27 8.76 7.30
N LEU A 131 2.89 10.02 7.49
CA LEU A 131 3.23 10.85 8.64
C LEU A 131 1.95 11.42 9.22
N PHE A 132 1.67 11.12 10.49
CA PHE A 132 0.43 11.51 11.16
C PHE A 132 0.66 12.73 12.04
N TYR A 133 0.06 13.87 11.69
CA TYR A 133 0.21 15.13 12.42
C TYR A 133 -0.20 15.05 13.89
N LYS A 134 -1.13 14.15 14.22
CA LYS A 134 -1.70 14.00 15.57
C LYS A 134 -1.20 12.79 16.34
N TRP A 135 -0.64 11.80 15.65
CA TRP A 135 -0.34 10.49 16.25
C TRP A 135 1.14 10.14 16.25
N ASP A 136 1.95 10.86 15.47
CA ASP A 136 3.40 10.74 15.52
C ASP A 136 3.96 11.75 16.53
N GLU A 137 4.64 11.23 17.56
CA GLU A 137 5.14 12.03 18.68
C GLU A 137 6.59 11.61 19.01
N PRO A 138 7.60 12.45 18.69
CA PRO A 138 7.51 13.61 17.80
C PRO A 138 7.31 13.19 16.32
N LEU A 139 6.67 14.07 15.55
CA LEU A 139 6.57 13.96 14.09
C LEU A 139 7.94 14.18 13.44
N LEU A 140 8.32 13.30 12.50
CA LEU A 140 9.52 13.48 11.68
C LEU A 140 9.38 14.71 10.77
N THR A 141 10.43 15.53 10.71
CA THR A 141 10.50 16.68 9.81
C THR A 141 10.78 16.24 8.37
N PRO A 142 10.41 17.05 7.36
CA PRO A 142 10.79 16.77 5.97
C PRO A 142 12.30 16.58 5.77
N ALA A 143 13.13 17.31 6.51
CA ALA A 143 14.58 17.18 6.44
C ALA A 143 15.09 15.84 6.99
N GLU A 144 14.48 15.33 8.08
CA GLU A 144 14.80 13.99 8.60
C GLU A 144 14.33 12.89 7.66
N VAL A 145 13.13 13.02 7.08
CA VAL A 145 12.58 12.04 6.12
C VAL A 145 13.42 11.97 4.85
N MET A 146 13.76 13.12 4.25
CA MET A 146 14.60 13.15 3.05
C MET A 146 16.08 12.91 3.34
N GLY A 147 16.48 12.93 4.62
CA GLY A 147 17.84 12.63 5.09
C GLY A 147 18.08 11.15 5.44
N MET A 148 17.07 10.29 5.30
CA MET A 148 17.21 8.84 5.45
C MET A 148 18.20 8.29 4.42
N ALA A 149 18.82 7.13 4.73
CA ALA A 149 19.77 6.48 3.82
C ALA A 149 19.15 6.18 2.45
N GLU A 150 17.89 5.72 2.46
CA GLU A 150 17.06 5.52 1.28
C GLU A 150 15.76 6.31 1.46
N PRO A 151 15.69 7.57 1.00
CA PRO A 151 14.52 8.41 1.22
C PRO A 151 13.29 7.88 0.45
N PRO A 152 12.08 8.08 0.98
CA PRO A 152 10.84 7.59 0.36
C PRO A 152 10.59 8.23 -1.00
N ALA A 153 10.08 7.44 -1.94
CA ALA A 153 9.61 7.93 -3.23
C ALA A 153 8.26 8.66 -3.12
N TYR A 154 7.45 8.30 -2.12
CA TYR A 154 6.13 8.85 -1.87
C TYR A 154 5.91 9.11 -0.38
N VAL A 155 5.52 10.35 -0.03
CA VAL A 155 5.27 10.75 1.35
C VAL A 155 3.81 11.17 1.50
N ILE A 156 3.13 10.58 2.48
CA ILE A 156 1.73 10.88 2.80
C ILE A 156 1.67 11.63 4.12
N TYR A 157 0.88 12.70 4.19
CA TYR A 157 0.62 13.42 5.43
C TYR A 157 -0.85 13.30 5.80
N GLN A 158 -1.16 12.92 7.05
CA GLN A 158 -2.52 12.69 7.55
C GLN A 158 -2.79 13.30 8.92
#